data_AF-A0A9X2N851-F1
#
_entry.id   AF-A0A9X2N851-F1
#
_cell.length_a   1.000
_cell.length_b   1.000
_cell.length_c   1.000
_cell.angle_alpha   90.00
_cell.angle_beta   90.00
_cell.angle_gamma   90.00
#
_symmetry.space_group_name_H-M   'P 1'
#
loop_
_entity.id
_entity.type
_entity.pdbx_description
1 polymer ?
#
loop_
_entity_poly.entity_id
_entity_poly.type
_entity_poly.pdbx_seq_one_letter_code
_entity_poly.pdbx_strand_id
1 'polypeptide(L)'
;MAVTVADPEPGAPHQPARVRRFPRAWLLRLAAALVSGFAYYLSFAPRPLWWLAPLAFAGFACVLRGRTFRGAFGYGFAFGFVFFLPLLTWLLDFLGPDFGPWPWLGLSFALALYYGLAGGLITWVARLPLAPLWGALVFIALETPRAWFPFGGFPWGRVAFSQPEGAFLPLASIGGAPLVGLAVVLSGFCLAAVAARLWNGRAALTAALRARRTVFAAAGTLLPVVAGLALWPTIGTGAQDGERTIATVQGNAPDIGLALQGERELLRRNTIAESERLLDAIHAGQVPKPDLVLWPESATTVTGPDPQVDQLVASFGVPALIGALYELPDRHLQNSVIAWDPHTGPGQRYAKQQLVPFGEYVPARKVAELVTPFLDSETVDMVPGDGANQAIAIAGTKVGVFVCYEAAFDYPARDAVRDGAEVLVVPTNNAWYGESEMSLQQLAMSRLRAVEHGRAVVVSAVSGVSAVVAPDGTVTSSTGLFTADSLVGRVPLRTQTTLSDRLGAWTEYGLLALAIAGVAGGLVLRFRTRRASAGTAGDTAD
;
A
#
# COMPACT_ATOMS: atom_id res chain seq x y z
N MET A 1 25.22 23.09 -90.78
CA MET A 1 24.60 23.13 -89.44
C MET A 1 23.44 22.14 -89.44
N ALA A 2 23.70 20.92 -88.99
CA ALA A 2 22.67 19.90 -88.77
C ALA A 2 22.65 19.64 -87.27
N VAL A 3 21.54 20.02 -86.61
CA VAL A 3 21.32 19.78 -85.18
C VAL A 3 20.52 18.49 -85.06
N THR A 4 21.17 17.48 -84.52
CA THR A 4 20.60 16.19 -84.11
C THR A 4 19.68 16.39 -82.91
N VAL A 5 18.45 15.89 -83.01
CA VAL A 5 17.52 15.72 -81.89
C VAL A 5 17.92 14.45 -81.15
N ALA A 6 18.21 14.55 -79.86
CA ALA A 6 18.45 13.42 -78.98
C ALA A 6 17.14 13.05 -78.24
N ASP A 7 16.82 11.76 -78.21
CA ASP A 7 15.71 11.18 -77.45
C ASP A 7 15.91 11.34 -75.92
N PRO A 8 14.83 11.41 -75.12
CA PRO A 8 14.93 11.45 -73.67
C PRO A 8 15.16 10.05 -73.07
N GLU A 9 16.06 9.97 -72.08
CA GLU A 9 16.37 8.72 -71.35
C GLU A 9 15.18 8.13 -70.56
N PRO A 10 15.11 6.80 -70.40
CA PRO A 10 14.08 6.14 -69.62
C PRO A 10 14.40 6.12 -68.12
N GLY A 11 13.49 6.72 -67.33
CA GLY A 11 12.99 6.16 -66.06
C GLY A 11 13.98 5.91 -64.93
N ALA A 12 14.25 6.92 -64.11
CA ALA A 12 14.75 6.70 -62.76
C ALA A 12 13.70 5.94 -61.90
N PRO A 13 14.10 4.95 -61.08
CA PRO A 13 13.16 4.22 -60.24
C PRO A 13 12.54 5.13 -59.18
N HIS A 14 11.20 5.24 -59.21
CA HIS A 14 10.42 5.89 -58.16
C HIS A 14 10.72 5.24 -56.80
N GLN A 15 11.50 5.93 -55.96
CA GLN A 15 11.56 5.59 -54.54
C GLN A 15 10.14 5.75 -53.96
N PRO A 16 9.54 4.71 -53.35
CA PRO A 16 8.26 4.87 -52.71
C PRO A 16 8.41 5.91 -51.60
N ALA A 17 7.63 6.99 -51.69
CA ALA A 17 7.56 8.01 -50.67
C ALA A 17 7.41 7.32 -49.31
N ARG A 18 8.36 7.57 -48.40
CA ARG A 18 8.24 7.18 -46.99
C ARG A 18 6.98 7.83 -46.44
N VAL A 19 5.86 7.09 -46.46
CA VAL A 19 4.64 7.48 -45.78
C VAL A 19 5.01 7.63 -44.30
N ARG A 20 5.12 8.87 -43.84
CA ARG A 20 5.26 9.24 -42.43
C ARG A 20 4.12 8.57 -41.67
N ARG A 21 4.37 7.39 -41.08
CA ARG A 21 3.39 6.74 -40.20
C ARG A 21 3.12 7.67 -39.03
N PHE A 22 1.86 8.04 -38.89
CA PHE A 22 1.30 9.08 -38.03
C PHE A 22 1.89 9.14 -36.60
N PRO A 23 2.35 10.31 -36.13
CA PRO A 23 2.69 10.54 -34.71
C PRO A 23 1.46 10.44 -33.77
N ARG A 24 0.26 10.23 -34.28
CA ARG A 24 -0.98 10.18 -33.48
C ARG A 24 -1.14 8.89 -32.66
N ALA A 25 -0.67 7.75 -33.15
CA ALA A 25 -0.93 6.46 -32.49
C ALA A 25 -0.14 6.25 -31.19
N TRP A 26 1.09 6.77 -31.12
CA TRP A 26 1.89 6.69 -29.89
C TRP A 26 1.40 7.70 -28.83
N LEU A 27 0.96 8.89 -29.26
CA LEU A 27 0.33 9.89 -28.40
C LEU A 27 -0.97 9.39 -27.79
N LEU A 28 -1.85 8.76 -28.58
CA LEU A 28 -3.09 8.17 -28.06
C LEU A 28 -2.82 7.06 -27.03
N ARG A 29 -1.79 6.23 -27.25
CA ARG A 29 -1.37 5.22 -26.29
C ARG A 29 -0.77 5.82 -25.02
N LEU A 30 0.01 6.89 -25.15
CA LEU A 30 0.55 7.61 -24.01
C LEU A 30 -0.59 8.23 -23.20
N ALA A 31 -1.52 8.93 -23.86
CA ALA A 31 -2.71 9.48 -23.22
C ALA A 31 -3.52 8.39 -22.50
N ALA A 32 -3.74 7.22 -23.14
CA ALA A 32 -4.40 6.09 -22.50
C ALA A 32 -3.62 5.57 -21.26
N ALA A 33 -2.29 5.55 -21.30
CA ALA A 33 -1.47 5.17 -20.14
C ALA A 33 -1.61 6.17 -18.99
N LEU A 34 -1.55 7.47 -19.30
CA LEU A 34 -1.70 8.56 -18.31
C LEU A 34 -3.11 8.53 -17.69
N VAL A 35 -4.17 8.43 -18.51
CA VAL A 35 -5.56 8.34 -18.05
C VAL A 35 -5.77 7.09 -17.20
N SER A 36 -5.19 5.94 -17.59
CA SER A 36 -5.28 4.72 -16.80
C SER A 36 -4.55 4.87 -15.46
N GLY A 37 -3.38 5.50 -15.42
CA GLY A 37 -2.63 5.75 -14.19
C GLY A 37 -3.38 6.68 -13.24
N PHE A 38 -4.00 7.74 -13.78
CA PHE A 38 -4.83 8.65 -13.01
C PHE A 38 -6.11 7.99 -12.49
N ALA A 39 -6.78 7.18 -13.32
CA ALA A 39 -7.93 6.39 -12.88
C ALA A 39 -7.56 5.39 -11.76
N TYR A 40 -6.34 4.84 -11.79
CA TYR A 40 -5.85 4.02 -10.69
C TYR A 40 -5.64 4.85 -9.41
N TYR A 41 -5.10 6.07 -9.49
CA TYR A 41 -5.02 6.96 -8.32
C TYR A 41 -6.40 7.26 -7.73
N LEU A 42 -7.39 7.54 -8.57
CA LEU A 42 -8.76 7.80 -8.13
C LEU A 42 -9.40 6.61 -7.38
N SER A 43 -8.87 5.39 -7.52
CA SER A 43 -9.35 4.22 -6.78
C SER A 43 -8.86 4.15 -5.33
N PHE A 44 -7.96 5.03 -4.90
CA PHE A 44 -7.46 5.09 -3.52
C PHE A 44 -8.32 6.01 -2.65
N ALA A 45 -8.25 5.77 -1.33
CA ALA A 45 -8.79 6.67 -0.33
C ALA A 45 -8.30 8.12 -0.59
N PRO A 46 -9.18 9.12 -0.38
CA PRO A 46 -10.49 9.07 0.29
C PRO A 46 -11.68 8.63 -0.59
N ARG A 47 -11.45 8.27 -1.86
CA ARG A 47 -12.54 8.09 -2.82
C ARG A 47 -13.07 6.65 -2.80
N PRO A 48 -14.39 6.44 -2.81
CA PRO A 48 -15.01 5.11 -2.83
C PRO A 48 -15.02 4.48 -4.23
N LEU A 49 -14.00 4.75 -5.06
CA LEU A 49 -13.97 4.40 -6.48
C LEU A 49 -13.08 3.17 -6.77
N TRP A 50 -13.11 2.18 -5.88
CA TRP A 50 -12.32 0.95 -5.96
C TRP A 50 -12.46 0.22 -7.31
N TRP A 51 -13.62 0.34 -7.96
CA TRP A 51 -13.95 -0.27 -9.25
C TRP A 51 -13.19 0.37 -10.42
N LEU A 52 -12.58 1.54 -10.25
CA LEU A 52 -11.68 2.13 -11.24
C LEU A 52 -10.36 1.36 -11.35
N ALA A 53 -9.89 0.69 -10.30
CA ALA A 53 -8.64 -0.07 -10.33
C ALA A 53 -8.62 -1.15 -11.42
N PRO A 54 -9.59 -2.08 -11.53
CA PRO A 54 -9.60 -3.07 -12.61
C PRO A 54 -9.75 -2.41 -14.00
N LEU A 55 -10.47 -1.29 -14.12
CA LEU A 55 -10.59 -0.55 -15.39
C LEU A 55 -9.26 0.10 -15.81
N ALA A 56 -8.53 0.68 -14.86
CA ALA A 56 -7.20 1.22 -15.07
C ALA A 56 -6.23 0.13 -15.54
N PHE A 57 -6.25 -1.05 -14.90
CA PHE A 57 -5.43 -2.19 -15.34
C PHE A 57 -5.85 -2.75 -16.69
N ALA A 58 -7.13 -2.65 -17.07
CA ALA A 58 -7.59 -2.99 -18.42
C ALA A 58 -7.03 -2.02 -19.47
N GLY A 59 -7.07 -0.72 -19.20
CA GLY A 59 -6.45 0.32 -20.02
C GLY A 59 -4.94 0.10 -20.15
N PHE A 60 -4.25 -0.16 -19.03
CA PHE A 60 -2.83 -0.49 -18.99
C PHE A 60 -2.50 -1.71 -19.86
N ALA A 61 -3.22 -2.82 -19.69
CA ALA A 61 -3.04 -4.03 -20.50
C ALA A 61 -3.23 -3.76 -22.01
N CYS A 62 -4.18 -2.92 -22.38
CA CYS A 62 -4.39 -2.50 -23.78
C CYS A 62 -3.19 -1.73 -24.34
N VAL A 63 -2.61 -0.80 -23.57
CA VAL A 63 -1.45 0.00 -23.99
C VAL A 63 -0.22 -0.87 -24.27
N LEU A 64 0.02 -1.90 -23.43
CA LEU A 64 1.17 -2.80 -23.54
C LEU A 64 1.12 -3.75 -24.75
N ARG A 65 -0.05 -3.91 -25.40
CA ARG A 65 -0.22 -4.86 -26.51
C ARG A 65 0.69 -4.59 -27.69
N GLY A 66 1.41 -5.64 -28.09
CA GLY A 66 2.30 -5.63 -29.23
C GLY A 66 3.42 -4.59 -29.11
N ARG A 67 3.84 -4.27 -27.88
CA ARG A 67 4.98 -3.39 -27.61
C ARG A 67 6.25 -4.19 -27.37
N THR A 68 7.38 -3.58 -27.66
CA THR A 68 8.69 -4.07 -27.25
C THR A 68 8.87 -3.82 -25.76
N PHE A 69 9.85 -4.49 -25.14
CA PHE A 69 10.21 -4.26 -23.74
C PHE A 69 10.42 -2.77 -23.44
N ARG A 70 11.21 -2.06 -24.27
CA ARG A 70 11.51 -0.63 -24.08
C ARG A 70 10.26 0.25 -24.20
N GLY A 71 9.38 -0.03 -25.16
CA GLY A 71 8.14 0.73 -25.32
C GLY A 71 7.16 0.48 -24.18
N ALA A 72 7.02 -0.78 -23.75
CA ALA A 72 6.20 -1.16 -22.62
C ALA A 72 6.74 -0.61 -21.30
N PHE A 73 8.07 -0.53 -21.15
CA PHE A 73 8.72 0.14 -20.03
C PHE A 73 8.34 1.61 -19.95
N GLY A 74 8.44 2.35 -21.06
CA GLY A 74 8.06 3.77 -21.09
C GLY A 74 6.57 4.00 -20.74
N TYR A 75 5.66 3.16 -21.25
CA TYR A 75 4.25 3.26 -20.90
C TYR A 75 3.94 2.83 -19.45
N GLY A 76 4.61 1.79 -18.94
CA GLY A 76 4.56 1.39 -17.53
C GLY A 76 5.04 2.48 -16.60
N PHE A 77 6.15 3.13 -16.96
CA PHE A 77 6.66 4.27 -16.24
C PHE A 77 5.65 5.44 -16.24
N ALA A 78 5.10 5.81 -17.39
CA ALA A 78 4.11 6.89 -17.48
C ALA A 78 2.83 6.59 -16.66
N PHE A 79 2.34 5.35 -16.72
CA PHE A 79 1.21 4.88 -15.92
C PHE A 79 1.50 4.99 -14.42
N GLY A 80 2.67 4.50 -13.96
CA GLY A 80 3.08 4.58 -12.56
C GLY A 80 3.36 6.01 -12.09
N PHE A 81 3.98 6.84 -12.91
CA PHE A 81 4.34 8.20 -12.53
C PHE A 81 3.10 9.07 -12.30
N VAL A 82 2.11 9.00 -13.19
CA VAL A 82 0.83 9.71 -12.99
C VAL A 82 0.02 9.14 -11.83
N PHE A 83 0.23 7.88 -11.46
CA PHE A 83 -0.37 7.30 -10.27
C PHE A 83 0.29 7.81 -8.97
N PHE A 84 1.63 7.71 -8.87
CA PHE A 84 2.35 8.04 -7.63
C PHE A 84 2.43 9.54 -7.34
N LEU A 85 2.49 10.39 -8.37
CA LEU A 85 2.53 11.84 -8.18
C LEU A 85 1.39 12.34 -7.27
N PRO A 86 0.11 12.18 -7.62
CA PRO A 86 -0.99 12.64 -6.77
C PRO A 86 -1.17 11.78 -5.51
N LEU A 87 -0.78 10.50 -5.52
CA LEU A 87 -0.89 9.64 -4.33
C LEU A 87 0.01 10.10 -3.18
N LEU A 88 1.20 10.62 -3.51
CA LEU A 88 2.27 10.94 -2.57
C LEU A 88 2.44 12.45 -2.34
N THR A 89 1.47 13.28 -2.72
CA THR A 89 1.56 14.74 -2.55
C THR A 89 1.77 15.16 -1.11
N TRP A 90 1.30 14.36 -0.16
CA TRP A 90 1.51 14.55 1.28
C TRP A 90 2.99 14.57 1.71
N LEU A 91 3.93 14.13 0.85
CA LEU A 91 5.36 14.27 1.11
C LEU A 91 5.84 15.73 1.09
N LEU A 92 5.09 16.62 0.43
CA LEU A 92 5.37 18.06 0.42
C LEU A 92 5.19 18.65 1.82
N ASP A 93 4.17 18.20 2.55
CA ASP A 93 3.92 18.62 3.93
C ASP A 93 4.92 17.93 4.88
N PHE A 94 5.21 16.64 4.64
CA PHE A 94 6.16 15.86 5.44
C PHE A 94 7.51 16.55 5.58
N LEU A 95 8.20 16.79 4.46
CA LEU A 95 9.55 17.34 4.49
C LEU A 95 9.59 18.86 4.65
N GLY A 96 8.43 19.52 4.56
CA GLY A 96 8.31 20.97 4.63
C GLY A 96 8.80 21.69 3.37
N PRO A 97 8.57 23.02 3.30
CA PRO A 97 8.86 23.83 2.12
C PRO A 97 10.35 23.88 1.75
N ASP A 98 11.24 23.67 2.72
CA ASP A 98 12.69 23.82 2.55
C ASP A 98 13.32 22.75 1.64
N PHE A 99 12.74 21.55 1.58
CA PHE A 99 13.18 20.48 0.65
C PHE A 99 12.60 20.65 -0.76
N GLY A 100 11.59 21.50 -0.93
CA GLY A 100 10.86 21.68 -2.17
C GLY A 100 10.22 20.37 -2.70
N PRO A 101 9.87 20.31 -3.99
CA PRO A 101 9.18 19.16 -4.56
C PRO A 101 10.08 17.95 -4.85
N TRP A 102 11.39 18.05 -4.64
CA TRP A 102 12.36 17.08 -5.17
C TRP A 102 12.25 15.69 -4.57
N PRO A 103 12.07 15.50 -3.24
CA PRO A 103 11.92 14.15 -2.68
C PRO A 103 10.62 13.49 -3.14
N TRP A 104 9.53 14.26 -3.22
CA TRP A 104 8.24 13.80 -3.77
C TRP A 104 8.36 13.35 -5.22
N LEU A 105 8.97 14.17 -6.08
CA LEU A 105 9.22 13.85 -7.49
C LEU A 105 10.17 12.65 -7.63
N GLY A 106 11.24 12.62 -6.84
CA GLY A 106 12.25 11.57 -6.85
C GLY A 106 11.70 10.22 -6.43
N LEU A 107 10.93 10.17 -5.34
CA LEU A 107 10.27 8.95 -4.89
C LEU A 107 9.21 8.49 -5.88
N SER A 108 8.37 9.40 -6.38
CA SER A 108 7.37 9.10 -7.41
C SER A 108 8.02 8.53 -8.67
N PHE A 109 9.15 9.10 -9.10
CA PHE A 109 9.95 8.60 -10.21
C PHE A 109 10.49 7.20 -9.93
N ALA A 110 11.13 6.99 -8.77
CA ALA A 110 11.70 5.71 -8.39
C ALA A 110 10.64 4.59 -8.33
N LEU A 111 9.47 4.87 -7.75
CA LEU A 111 8.36 3.92 -7.69
C LEU A 111 7.77 3.65 -9.09
N ALA A 112 7.71 4.66 -9.96
CA ALA A 112 7.27 4.50 -11.34
C ALA A 112 8.23 3.62 -12.17
N LEU A 113 9.52 3.55 -11.83
CA LEU A 113 10.46 2.62 -12.48
C LEU A 113 10.07 1.15 -12.27
N TYR A 114 9.54 0.79 -11.09
CA TYR A 114 9.01 -0.56 -10.86
C TYR A 114 7.83 -0.86 -11.80
N TYR A 115 6.95 0.11 -12.03
CA TYR A 115 5.81 -0.06 -12.94
C TYR A 115 6.27 -0.11 -14.41
N GLY A 116 7.31 0.63 -14.76
CA GLY A 116 8.02 0.49 -16.03
C GLY A 116 8.59 -0.91 -16.22
N LEU A 117 9.30 -1.43 -15.20
CA LEU A 117 9.84 -2.78 -15.24
C LEU A 117 8.74 -3.83 -15.38
N ALA A 118 7.62 -3.71 -14.66
CA ALA A 118 6.45 -4.57 -14.83
C ALA A 118 5.98 -4.54 -16.28
N GLY A 119 5.76 -3.34 -16.84
CA GLY A 119 5.36 -3.17 -18.24
C GLY A 119 6.29 -3.91 -19.20
N GLY A 120 7.62 -3.75 -19.03
CA GLY A 120 8.63 -4.44 -19.80
C GLY A 120 8.54 -5.97 -19.69
N LEU A 121 8.53 -6.51 -18.47
CA LEU A 121 8.48 -7.95 -18.17
C LEU A 121 7.17 -8.60 -18.66
N ILE A 122 6.05 -7.89 -18.58
CA ILE A 122 4.74 -8.33 -19.10
C ILE A 122 4.83 -8.67 -20.59
N THR A 123 5.68 -7.98 -21.36
CA THR A 123 5.86 -8.30 -22.80
C THR A 123 6.49 -9.67 -23.05
N TRP A 124 7.23 -10.23 -22.09
CA TRP A 124 7.85 -11.55 -22.23
C TRP A 124 6.83 -12.65 -21.96
N VAL A 125 5.96 -12.45 -20.98
CA VAL A 125 4.90 -13.41 -20.63
C VAL A 125 3.65 -13.30 -21.50
N ALA A 126 3.49 -12.20 -22.25
CA ALA A 126 2.35 -11.99 -23.16
C ALA A 126 2.21 -13.06 -24.26
N ARG A 127 3.25 -13.88 -24.49
CA ARG A 127 3.23 -15.01 -25.45
C ARG A 127 2.81 -16.34 -24.83
N LEU A 128 2.75 -16.43 -23.50
CA LEU A 128 2.35 -17.64 -22.81
C LEU A 128 0.85 -17.91 -22.96
N PRO A 129 0.41 -19.18 -22.85
CA PRO A 129 -1.00 -19.46 -22.61
C PRO A 129 -1.45 -18.76 -21.33
N LEU A 130 -2.70 -18.27 -21.31
CA LEU A 130 -3.23 -17.50 -20.18
C LEU A 130 -2.44 -16.21 -19.90
N ALA A 131 -1.92 -15.55 -20.94
CA ALA A 131 -1.17 -14.29 -20.85
C ALA A 131 -1.71 -13.25 -19.83
N PRO A 132 -3.04 -13.02 -19.68
CA PRO A 132 -3.56 -12.13 -18.64
C PRO A 132 -3.14 -12.50 -17.21
N LEU A 133 -3.13 -13.80 -16.88
CA LEU A 133 -2.73 -14.30 -15.57
C LEU A 133 -1.24 -14.08 -15.32
N TRP A 134 -0.38 -14.47 -16.25
CA TRP A 134 1.05 -14.24 -16.10
C TRP A 134 1.39 -12.75 -16.05
N GLY A 135 0.68 -11.91 -16.81
CA GLY A 135 0.84 -10.47 -16.73
C GLY A 135 0.49 -9.91 -15.36
N ALA A 136 -0.63 -10.36 -14.77
CA ALA A 136 -1.04 -9.96 -13.43
C ALA A 136 -0.06 -10.45 -12.35
N LEU A 137 0.41 -11.70 -12.45
CA LEU A 137 1.44 -12.26 -11.56
C LEU A 137 2.73 -11.43 -11.60
N VAL A 138 3.21 -11.06 -12.80
CA VAL A 138 4.40 -10.23 -12.96
C VAL A 138 4.21 -8.85 -12.33
N PHE A 139 3.04 -8.23 -12.49
CA PHE A 139 2.76 -6.92 -11.91
C PHE A 139 2.79 -6.98 -10.37
N ILE A 140 2.06 -7.93 -9.78
CA ILE A 140 1.97 -8.06 -8.32
C ILE A 140 3.29 -8.50 -7.70
N ALA A 141 4.05 -9.38 -8.36
CA ALA A 141 5.37 -9.79 -7.88
C ALA A 141 6.38 -8.63 -7.80
N LEU A 142 6.17 -7.51 -8.52
CA LEU A 142 7.02 -6.32 -8.37
C LEU A 142 6.65 -5.45 -7.17
N GLU A 143 5.52 -5.69 -6.50
CA GLU A 143 5.24 -5.04 -5.21
C GLU A 143 6.19 -5.54 -4.12
N THR A 144 6.61 -6.81 -4.16
CA THR A 144 7.55 -7.42 -3.19
C THR A 144 8.91 -6.72 -3.13
N PRO A 145 9.71 -6.63 -4.22
CA PRO A 145 11.00 -5.95 -4.14
C PRO A 145 10.86 -4.48 -3.78
N ARG A 146 9.76 -3.83 -4.17
CA ARG A 146 9.44 -2.44 -3.79
C ARG A 146 9.15 -2.30 -2.30
N ALA A 147 8.51 -3.31 -1.69
CA ALA A 147 8.21 -3.37 -0.26
C ALA A 147 9.41 -3.75 0.59
N TRP A 148 10.53 -4.24 0.02
CA TRP A 148 11.73 -4.63 0.78
C TRP A 148 12.95 -3.75 0.50
N PHE A 149 13.03 -3.13 -0.68
CA PHE A 149 14.23 -2.43 -1.14
C PHE A 149 13.91 -1.11 -1.88
N PRO A 150 14.69 -0.04 -1.65
CA PRO A 150 15.77 0.11 -0.66
C PRO A 150 15.26 0.44 0.75
N PHE A 151 16.14 0.34 1.76
CA PHE A 151 15.90 0.85 3.13
C PHE A 151 14.68 0.27 3.85
N GLY A 152 14.45 -1.03 3.72
CA GLY A 152 13.24 -1.67 4.26
C GLY A 152 12.00 -1.49 3.38
N GLY A 153 12.13 -0.77 2.26
CA GLY A 153 11.13 -0.66 1.20
C GLY A 153 10.01 0.34 1.47
N PHE A 154 9.14 0.49 0.46
CA PHE A 154 8.03 1.44 0.45
C PHE A 154 6.77 0.79 -0.17
N PRO A 155 5.96 0.07 0.63
CA PRO A 155 4.77 -0.65 0.16
C PRO A 155 3.57 0.28 -0.11
N TRP A 156 3.72 1.59 -0.05
CA TRP A 156 2.62 2.53 -0.30
C TRP A 156 2.07 2.41 -1.73
N GLY A 157 0.76 2.50 -1.93
CA GLY A 157 0.16 2.34 -3.26
C GLY A 157 0.13 0.90 -3.79
N ARG A 158 0.23 -0.11 -2.93
CA ARG A 158 -0.11 -1.49 -3.29
C ARG A 158 -1.56 -1.59 -3.79
N VAL A 159 -1.81 -2.46 -4.76
CA VAL A 159 -3.13 -2.62 -5.38
C VAL A 159 -4.21 -2.95 -4.36
N ALA A 160 -3.89 -3.76 -3.34
CA ALA A 160 -4.84 -4.12 -2.29
C ALA A 160 -5.40 -2.91 -1.53
N PHE A 161 -4.59 -1.86 -1.34
CA PHE A 161 -5.00 -0.66 -0.61
C PHE A 161 -5.98 0.24 -1.38
N SER A 162 -6.26 -0.07 -2.65
CA SER A 162 -7.38 0.54 -3.40
C SER A 162 -8.74 -0.12 -3.11
N GLN A 163 -8.78 -1.17 -2.29
CA GLN A 163 -9.98 -1.99 -2.09
C GLN A 163 -10.59 -1.95 -0.67
N PRO A 164 -10.42 -0.91 0.19
CA PRO A 164 -10.99 -0.92 1.55
C PRO A 164 -12.53 -0.98 1.58
N GLU A 165 -13.18 -0.70 0.45
CA GLU A 165 -14.65 -0.78 0.24
C GLU A 165 -15.01 -1.67 -0.95
N GLY A 166 -14.01 -2.35 -1.51
CA GLY A 166 -14.14 -3.05 -2.77
C GLY A 166 -14.69 -4.45 -2.63
N ALA A 167 -15.34 -4.94 -3.69
CA ALA A 167 -15.81 -6.32 -3.76
C ALA A 167 -14.68 -7.35 -3.59
N PHE A 168 -13.43 -6.95 -3.79
CA PHE A 168 -12.24 -7.80 -3.64
C PHE A 168 -11.73 -7.89 -2.20
N LEU A 169 -12.17 -7.02 -1.28
CA LEU A 169 -11.67 -6.94 0.10
C LEU A 169 -11.72 -8.28 0.85
N PRO A 170 -12.81 -9.08 0.80
CA PRO A 170 -12.88 -10.34 1.55
C PRO A 170 -11.81 -11.36 1.16
N LEU A 171 -11.21 -11.25 -0.03
CA LEU A 171 -10.08 -12.10 -0.45
C LEU A 171 -8.84 -11.90 0.43
N ALA A 172 -8.74 -10.78 1.16
CA ALA A 172 -7.67 -10.53 2.13
C ALA A 172 -7.66 -11.61 3.23
N SER A 173 -8.82 -12.12 3.64
CA SER A 173 -8.92 -13.21 4.64
C SER A 173 -8.37 -14.55 4.15
N ILE A 174 -8.15 -14.70 2.83
CA ILE A 174 -7.64 -15.93 2.22
C ILE A 174 -6.14 -15.83 1.97
N GLY A 175 -5.69 -14.78 1.30
CA GLY A 175 -4.31 -14.65 0.84
C GLY A 175 -3.73 -13.25 0.99
N GLY A 176 -4.31 -12.46 1.89
CA GLY A 176 -3.82 -11.16 2.26
C GLY A 176 -3.81 -10.14 1.13
N ALA A 177 -3.04 -9.07 1.34
CA ALA A 177 -2.83 -8.04 0.33
C ALA A 177 -2.37 -8.60 -1.04
N PRO A 178 -1.45 -9.58 -1.13
CA PRO A 178 -1.01 -10.10 -2.43
C PRO A 178 -2.14 -10.72 -3.27
N LEU A 179 -3.06 -11.47 -2.64
CA LEU A 179 -4.18 -12.10 -3.36
C LEU A 179 -5.21 -11.07 -3.84
N VAL A 180 -5.53 -10.06 -3.01
CA VAL A 180 -6.41 -8.95 -3.41
C VAL A 180 -5.82 -8.21 -4.61
N GLY A 181 -4.52 -7.90 -4.55
CA GLY A 181 -3.82 -7.27 -5.67
C GLY A 181 -3.89 -8.11 -6.94
N LEU A 182 -3.62 -9.41 -6.85
CA LEU A 182 -3.70 -10.32 -7.99
C LEU A 182 -5.10 -10.34 -8.60
N ALA A 183 -6.14 -10.42 -7.76
CA ALA A 183 -7.52 -10.46 -8.20
C ALA A 183 -7.92 -9.20 -8.99
N VAL A 184 -7.52 -8.02 -8.52
CA VAL A 184 -7.80 -6.74 -9.20
C VAL A 184 -7.08 -6.65 -10.54
N VAL A 185 -5.77 -6.90 -10.58
CA VAL A 185 -4.98 -6.79 -11.82
C VAL A 185 -5.42 -7.85 -12.84
N LEU A 186 -5.67 -9.08 -12.38
CA LEU A 186 -6.17 -10.16 -13.23
C LEU A 186 -7.52 -9.78 -13.85
N SER A 187 -8.43 -9.22 -13.06
CA SER A 187 -9.74 -8.80 -13.55
C SER A 187 -9.63 -7.77 -14.67
N GLY A 188 -8.76 -6.78 -14.50
CA GLY A 188 -8.46 -5.77 -15.53
C GLY A 188 -7.80 -6.35 -16.79
N PHE A 189 -6.79 -7.21 -16.63
CA PHE A 189 -6.07 -7.79 -17.77
C PHE A 189 -6.97 -8.74 -18.58
N CYS A 190 -7.83 -9.49 -17.90
CA CYS A 190 -8.86 -10.32 -18.50
C CYS A 190 -9.94 -9.47 -19.19
N LEU A 191 -10.35 -8.35 -18.59
CA LEU A 191 -11.33 -7.43 -19.20
C LEU A 191 -10.80 -6.86 -20.51
N ALA A 192 -9.53 -6.42 -20.51
CA ALA A 192 -8.86 -6.01 -21.73
C ALA A 192 -8.89 -7.14 -22.77
N ALA A 193 -8.62 -8.38 -22.38
CA ALA A 193 -8.60 -9.54 -23.27
C ALA A 193 -9.98 -9.87 -23.86
N VAL A 194 -11.06 -9.68 -23.11
CA VAL A 194 -12.44 -9.74 -23.63
C VAL A 194 -12.66 -8.63 -24.66
N ALA A 195 -12.36 -7.36 -24.31
CA ALA A 195 -12.55 -6.21 -25.20
C ALA A 195 -11.79 -6.36 -26.53
N ALA A 196 -10.56 -6.88 -26.50
CA ALA A 196 -9.77 -7.14 -27.71
C ALA A 196 -10.45 -8.14 -28.66
N ARG A 197 -11.14 -9.13 -28.12
CA ARG A 197 -11.80 -10.17 -28.93
C ARG A 197 -13.08 -9.65 -29.56
N LEU A 198 -13.86 -8.89 -28.81
CA LEU A 198 -15.06 -8.22 -29.31
C LEU A 198 -14.70 -7.25 -30.45
N TRP A 199 -13.59 -6.51 -30.32
CA TRP A 199 -13.12 -5.58 -31.34
C TRP A 199 -12.60 -6.28 -32.61
N ASN A 200 -11.88 -7.40 -32.47
CA ASN A 200 -11.23 -8.10 -33.58
C ASN A 200 -12.10 -9.21 -34.23
N GLY A 201 -13.42 -9.21 -33.99
CA GLY A 201 -14.37 -10.28 -34.32
C GLY A 201 -14.58 -10.62 -35.81
N ARG A 202 -13.59 -10.48 -36.70
CA ARG A 202 -13.74 -10.69 -38.16
C ARG A 202 -12.77 -11.65 -38.86
N ALA A 203 -11.82 -12.30 -38.20
CA ALA A 203 -10.98 -13.30 -38.86
C ALA A 203 -11.40 -14.71 -38.41
N ALA A 204 -11.44 -15.73 -39.27
CA ALA A 204 -11.79 -17.10 -38.90
C ALA A 204 -10.55 -17.89 -38.45
N LEU A 205 -10.56 -18.40 -37.21
CA LEU A 205 -9.64 -19.43 -36.71
C LEU A 205 -10.35 -20.19 -35.58
N THR A 206 -10.48 -21.50 -35.79
CA THR A 206 -11.15 -22.56 -34.99
C THR A 206 -11.95 -22.10 -33.75
N ALA A 207 -13.28 -22.18 -33.86
CA ALA A 207 -14.26 -21.73 -32.86
C ALA A 207 -14.01 -22.26 -31.44
N ALA A 208 -13.53 -23.50 -31.30
CA ALA A 208 -13.31 -24.14 -29.99
C ALA A 208 -12.17 -23.51 -29.16
N LEU A 209 -11.03 -23.18 -29.78
CA LEU A 209 -9.91 -22.53 -29.07
C LEU A 209 -10.25 -21.08 -28.69
N ARG A 210 -11.09 -20.42 -29.50
CA ARG A 210 -11.64 -19.09 -29.17
C ARG A 210 -12.63 -19.15 -28.03
N ALA A 211 -13.51 -20.13 -28.00
CA ALA A 211 -14.48 -20.31 -26.93
C ALA A 211 -13.77 -20.48 -25.58
N ARG A 212 -12.81 -21.42 -25.47
CA ARG A 212 -12.06 -21.65 -24.22
C ARG A 212 -11.31 -20.40 -23.73
N ARG A 213 -10.64 -19.68 -24.63
CA ARG A 213 -9.89 -18.47 -24.29
C ARG A 213 -10.79 -17.27 -23.93
N THR A 214 -12.00 -17.22 -24.48
CA THR A 214 -13.00 -16.18 -24.17
C THR A 214 -13.67 -16.48 -22.84
N VAL A 215 -14.03 -17.74 -22.58
CA VAL A 215 -14.53 -18.21 -21.28
C VAL A 215 -13.51 -17.92 -20.19
N PHE A 216 -12.23 -18.25 -20.39
CA PHE A 216 -11.19 -17.90 -19.41
C PHE A 216 -11.10 -16.40 -19.15
N ALA A 217 -11.17 -15.55 -20.18
CA ALA A 217 -11.10 -14.11 -19.99
C ALA A 217 -12.36 -13.55 -19.32
N ALA A 218 -13.55 -14.04 -19.66
CA ALA A 218 -14.77 -13.65 -18.96
C ALA A 218 -14.76 -14.11 -17.49
N ALA A 219 -14.37 -15.37 -17.26
CA ALA A 219 -14.21 -15.92 -15.91
C ALA A 219 -13.15 -15.16 -15.11
N GLY A 220 -11.98 -14.88 -15.69
CA GLY A 220 -10.92 -14.12 -15.01
C GLY A 220 -11.29 -12.67 -14.71
N THR A 221 -12.29 -12.09 -15.39
CA THR A 221 -12.85 -10.77 -15.06
C THR A 221 -13.89 -10.83 -13.95
N LEU A 222 -14.77 -11.84 -13.95
CA LEU A 222 -15.93 -11.89 -13.05
C LEU A 222 -15.69 -12.74 -11.80
N LEU A 223 -14.95 -13.85 -11.92
CA LEU A 223 -14.77 -14.80 -10.83
C LEU A 223 -14.16 -14.18 -9.57
N PRO A 224 -13.13 -13.30 -9.63
CA PRO A 224 -12.59 -12.75 -8.40
C PRO A 224 -13.56 -11.78 -7.71
N VAL A 225 -14.37 -11.03 -8.47
CA VAL A 225 -15.46 -10.19 -7.93
C VAL A 225 -16.52 -11.04 -7.27
N VAL A 226 -17.00 -12.09 -7.97
CA VAL A 226 -18.00 -13.01 -7.45
C VAL A 226 -17.49 -13.75 -6.21
N ALA A 227 -16.23 -14.19 -6.22
CA ALA A 227 -15.61 -14.85 -5.08
C ALA A 227 -15.53 -13.93 -3.86
N GLY A 228 -15.10 -12.67 -4.04
CA GLY A 228 -15.07 -11.71 -2.95
C GLY A 228 -16.46 -11.42 -2.39
N LEU A 229 -17.46 -11.18 -3.24
CA LEU A 229 -18.85 -11.00 -2.80
C LEU A 229 -19.44 -12.24 -2.11
N ALA A 230 -19.11 -13.45 -2.59
CA ALA A 230 -19.56 -14.70 -1.98
C ALA A 230 -18.88 -14.98 -0.63
N LEU A 231 -17.65 -14.49 -0.43
CA LEU A 231 -16.92 -14.60 0.84
C LEU A 231 -17.36 -13.56 1.86
N TRP A 232 -17.92 -12.42 1.45
CA TRP A 232 -18.33 -11.34 2.35
C TRP A 232 -19.16 -11.82 3.55
N PRO A 233 -20.23 -12.63 3.38
CA PRO A 233 -21.04 -13.11 4.50
C PRO A 233 -20.30 -14.10 5.42
N THR A 234 -19.15 -14.61 5.01
CA THR A 234 -18.34 -15.57 5.77
C THR A 234 -17.29 -14.88 6.65
N ILE A 235 -17.07 -13.57 6.47
CA ILE A 235 -16.18 -12.78 7.33
C ILE A 235 -16.88 -12.59 8.68
N GLY A 236 -16.45 -13.37 9.68
CA GLY A 236 -17.02 -13.29 11.02
C GLY A 236 -16.71 -11.95 11.69
N THR A 237 -17.75 -11.22 12.09
CA THR A 237 -17.63 -9.94 12.81
C THR A 237 -17.97 -10.06 14.30
N GLY A 238 -18.68 -11.12 14.70
CA GLY A 238 -19.09 -11.33 16.08
C GLY A 238 -17.93 -11.61 17.04
N ALA A 239 -18.13 -11.24 18.30
CA ALA A 239 -17.28 -11.60 19.43
C ALA A 239 -17.19 -13.13 19.62
N GLN A 240 -15.99 -13.61 19.95
CA GLN A 240 -15.72 -15.01 20.30
C GLN A 240 -15.35 -15.15 21.78
N ASP A 241 -14.63 -14.16 22.32
CA ASP A 241 -14.24 -14.11 23.73
C ASP A 241 -14.68 -12.80 24.40
N GLY A 242 -15.92 -12.40 24.12
CA GLY A 242 -16.51 -11.16 24.62
C GLY A 242 -16.08 -9.90 23.85
N GLU A 243 -16.31 -8.76 24.48
CA GLU A 243 -16.06 -7.44 23.89
C GLU A 243 -15.18 -6.61 24.83
N ARG A 244 -14.51 -5.59 24.29
CA ARG A 244 -13.82 -4.56 25.06
C ARG A 244 -14.22 -3.19 24.59
N THR A 245 -14.37 -2.26 25.53
CA THR A 245 -14.57 -0.84 25.25
C THR A 245 -13.20 -0.17 25.26
N ILE A 246 -12.75 0.33 24.11
CA ILE A 246 -11.45 0.98 23.97
C ILE A 246 -11.71 2.46 23.68
N ALA A 247 -11.02 3.33 24.43
CA ALA A 247 -11.01 4.77 24.17
C ALA A 247 -9.70 5.17 23.49
N THR A 248 -9.76 5.98 22.44
CA THR A 248 -8.58 6.62 21.83
C THR A 248 -8.59 8.11 22.15
N VAL A 249 -7.42 8.66 22.47
CA VAL A 249 -7.25 10.09 22.73
C VAL A 249 -6.57 10.74 21.53
N GLN A 250 -7.16 11.80 20.97
CA GLN A 250 -6.60 12.57 19.88
C GLN A 250 -6.36 14.00 20.33
N GLY A 251 -5.16 14.28 20.84
CA GLY A 251 -4.81 15.59 21.42
C GLY A 251 -4.76 16.76 20.42
N ASN A 252 -4.66 16.47 19.13
CA ASN A 252 -4.35 17.41 18.05
C ASN A 252 -2.89 17.93 18.08
N ALA A 253 -2.45 18.45 16.94
CA ALA A 253 -1.13 19.03 16.73
C ALA A 253 -1.21 20.19 15.72
N PRO A 254 -0.30 21.17 15.79
CA PRO A 254 -0.19 22.17 14.74
C PRO A 254 0.32 21.53 13.44
N ASP A 255 -0.17 22.01 12.30
CA ASP A 255 0.28 21.57 10.98
C ASP A 255 1.57 22.29 10.56
N ILE A 256 2.71 21.77 11.00
CA ILE A 256 4.04 22.37 10.74
C ILE A 256 5.08 21.35 10.22
N GLY A 257 4.64 20.20 9.72
CA GLY A 257 5.51 19.17 9.13
C GLY A 257 6.60 18.65 10.07
N LEU A 258 7.81 18.39 9.55
CA LEU A 258 8.98 17.91 10.33
C LEU A 258 9.36 18.78 11.54
N ALA A 259 8.98 20.07 11.58
CA ALA A 259 9.27 20.93 12.73
C ALA A 259 8.60 20.44 14.02
N LEU A 260 7.56 19.61 13.91
CA LEU A 260 6.93 18.92 15.04
C LEU A 260 7.89 18.06 15.87
N GLN A 261 9.06 17.67 15.36
CA GLN A 261 10.07 16.91 16.12
C GLN A 261 10.54 17.66 17.37
N GLY A 262 10.52 19.00 17.32
CA GLY A 262 10.83 19.89 18.44
C GLY A 262 9.65 20.17 19.37
N GLU A 263 8.42 19.87 18.98
CA GLU A 263 7.18 20.26 19.70
C GLU A 263 6.65 19.16 20.64
N ARG A 264 7.53 18.32 21.17
CA ARG A 264 7.15 17.16 21.99
C ARG A 264 6.32 17.54 23.22
N GLU A 265 6.67 18.64 23.87
CA GLU A 265 5.95 19.15 25.04
C GLU A 265 4.56 19.69 24.67
N LEU A 266 4.39 20.25 23.47
CA LEU A 266 3.08 20.66 22.99
C LEU A 266 2.18 19.44 22.75
N LEU A 267 2.69 18.40 22.07
CA LEU A 267 1.95 17.16 21.83
C LEU A 267 1.54 16.48 23.14
N ARG A 268 2.45 16.46 24.12
CA ARG A 268 2.18 15.94 25.46
C ARG A 268 1.06 16.71 26.16
N ARG A 269 1.18 18.04 26.24
CA ARG A 269 0.15 18.89 26.87
C ARG A 269 -1.21 18.73 26.22
N ASN A 270 -1.25 18.69 24.89
CA ASN A 270 -2.48 18.49 24.13
C ASN A 270 -3.13 17.12 24.43
N THR A 271 -2.33 16.06 24.45
CA THR A 271 -2.83 14.70 24.75
C THR A 271 -3.33 14.56 26.17
N ILE A 272 -2.64 15.18 27.15
CA ILE A 272 -3.10 15.21 28.54
C ILE A 272 -4.42 15.98 28.66
N ALA A 273 -4.49 17.19 28.08
CA ALA A 273 -5.71 18.01 28.13
C ALA A 273 -6.92 17.30 27.51
N GLU A 274 -6.74 16.60 26.39
CA GLU A 274 -7.83 15.81 25.79
C GLU A 274 -8.18 14.58 26.63
N SER A 275 -7.20 13.94 27.28
CA SER A 275 -7.46 12.86 28.23
C SER A 275 -8.29 13.33 29.44
N GLU A 276 -8.02 14.53 29.96
CA GLU A 276 -8.79 15.14 31.05
C GLU A 276 -10.23 15.43 30.61
N ARG A 277 -10.44 15.93 29.38
CA ARG A 277 -11.79 16.11 28.82
C ARG A 277 -12.54 14.79 28.67
N LEU A 278 -11.86 13.74 28.19
CA LEU A 278 -12.45 12.41 28.11
C LEU A 278 -12.85 11.90 29.51
N LEU A 279 -12.00 12.11 30.51
CA LEU A 279 -12.29 11.75 31.90
C LEU A 279 -13.53 12.49 32.43
N ASP A 280 -13.63 13.79 32.19
CA ASP A 280 -14.82 14.59 32.55
C ASP A 280 -16.09 14.08 31.86
N ALA A 281 -16.01 13.72 30.57
CA ALA A 281 -17.12 13.15 29.83
C ALA A 281 -17.56 11.79 30.38
N ILE A 282 -16.61 10.95 30.82
CA ILE A 282 -16.89 9.68 31.52
C ILE A 282 -17.59 9.93 32.86
N HIS A 283 -17.07 10.86 33.67
CA HIS A 283 -17.67 11.21 34.97
C HIS A 283 -19.06 11.82 34.84
N ALA A 284 -19.29 12.60 33.79
CA ALA A 284 -20.61 13.15 33.46
C ALA A 284 -21.57 12.12 32.86
N GLY A 285 -21.12 10.88 32.59
CA GLY A 285 -21.92 9.82 31.98
C GLY A 285 -22.27 10.04 30.51
N GLN A 286 -21.54 10.93 29.82
CA GLN A 286 -21.75 11.24 28.40
C GLN A 286 -21.20 10.14 27.48
N VAL A 287 -20.12 9.48 27.92
CA VAL A 287 -19.52 8.32 27.24
C VAL A 287 -19.34 7.17 28.24
N PRO A 288 -19.39 5.91 27.79
CA PRO A 288 -19.18 4.77 28.68
C PRO A 288 -17.74 4.75 29.20
N LYS A 289 -17.55 4.28 30.44
CA LYS A 289 -16.21 4.02 30.97
C LYS A 289 -15.52 2.95 30.11
N PRO A 290 -14.31 3.22 29.56
CA PRO A 290 -13.59 2.24 28.76
C PRO A 290 -12.92 1.18 29.66
N ASP A 291 -12.58 0.03 29.07
CA ASP A 291 -11.75 -1.01 29.67
C ASP A 291 -10.25 -0.73 29.44
N LEU A 292 -9.92 0.02 28.39
CA LEU A 292 -8.56 0.37 27.97
C LEU A 292 -8.53 1.76 27.32
N VAL A 293 -7.55 2.59 27.70
CA VAL A 293 -7.27 3.87 27.05
C VAL A 293 -6.06 3.74 26.12
N LEU A 294 -6.12 4.33 24.93
CA LEU A 294 -5.07 4.31 23.93
C LEU A 294 -4.61 5.74 23.64
N TRP A 295 -3.32 5.98 23.82
CA TRP A 295 -2.66 7.19 23.36
C TRP A 295 -2.03 6.98 21.98
N PRO A 296 -1.92 8.05 21.19
CA PRO A 296 -1.34 7.98 19.86
C PRO A 296 0.19 7.87 19.92
N GLU A 297 0.82 7.59 18.77
CA GLU A 297 2.28 7.46 18.64
C GLU A 297 3.00 8.73 19.09
N SER A 298 4.10 8.57 19.83
CA SER A 298 4.97 9.68 20.25
C SER A 298 4.21 10.83 20.95
N ALA A 299 3.12 10.52 21.67
CA ALA A 299 2.36 11.49 22.45
C ALA A 299 3.17 12.06 23.63
N THR A 300 4.20 11.33 24.07
CA THR A 300 5.07 11.73 25.16
C THR A 300 6.49 11.16 24.98
N THR A 301 7.43 11.60 25.82
CA THR A 301 8.78 11.02 25.95
C THR A 301 8.99 10.56 27.37
N VAL A 302 9.47 9.32 27.56
CA VAL A 302 9.65 8.71 28.88
C VAL A 302 10.92 7.86 28.94
N THR A 303 11.50 7.71 30.14
CA THR A 303 12.60 6.78 30.45
C THR A 303 12.16 5.63 31.37
N GLY A 304 10.92 5.66 31.85
CA GLY A 304 10.39 4.80 32.91
C GLY A 304 9.07 5.37 33.47
N PRO A 305 8.79 5.23 34.77
CA PRO A 305 7.65 5.87 35.45
C PRO A 305 7.62 7.37 35.22
N ASP A 306 6.42 7.93 35.13
CA ASP A 306 6.17 9.35 34.87
C ASP A 306 5.00 9.81 35.74
N PRO A 307 5.20 10.69 36.73
CA PRO A 307 4.17 11.04 37.70
C PRO A 307 2.87 11.60 37.10
N GLN A 308 2.93 12.31 35.97
CA GLN A 308 1.73 12.86 35.34
C GLN A 308 0.95 11.76 34.61
N VAL A 309 1.66 10.87 33.91
CA VAL A 309 1.02 9.71 33.26
C VAL A 309 0.46 8.76 34.32
N ASP A 310 1.21 8.49 35.39
CA ASP A 310 0.78 7.69 36.53
C ASP A 310 -0.52 8.23 37.14
N GLN A 311 -0.55 9.54 37.44
CA GLN A 311 -1.73 10.18 38.02
C GLN A 311 -2.93 10.14 37.06
N LEU A 312 -2.72 10.36 35.77
CA LEU A 312 -3.80 10.36 34.78
C LEU A 312 -4.39 8.96 34.60
N VAL A 313 -3.55 7.93 34.43
CA VAL A 313 -3.99 6.53 34.29
C VAL A 313 -4.69 6.07 35.57
N ALA A 314 -4.18 6.44 36.74
CA ALA A 314 -4.85 6.18 38.01
C ALA A 314 -6.22 6.87 38.11
N SER A 315 -6.38 8.06 37.53
CA SER A 315 -7.64 8.82 37.51
C SER A 315 -8.70 8.16 36.62
N PHE A 316 -8.32 7.58 35.48
CA PHE A 316 -9.21 6.71 34.69
C PHE A 316 -9.58 5.43 35.45
N GLY A 317 -8.66 4.93 36.29
CA GLY A 317 -8.83 3.69 37.05
C GLY A 317 -8.92 2.45 36.16
N VAL A 318 -8.36 2.52 34.95
CA VAL A 318 -8.22 1.43 33.97
C VAL A 318 -6.86 1.54 33.31
N PRO A 319 -6.29 0.44 32.81
CA PRO A 319 -4.97 0.48 32.16
C PRO A 319 -5.00 1.27 30.84
N ALA A 320 -3.81 1.69 30.41
CA ALA A 320 -3.62 2.43 29.17
C ALA A 320 -2.47 1.85 28.32
N LEU A 321 -2.54 2.01 27.00
CA LEU A 321 -1.41 1.83 26.09
C LEU A 321 -0.90 3.21 25.68
N ILE A 322 0.31 3.54 26.13
CA ILE A 322 0.91 4.86 25.99
C ILE A 322 1.92 4.84 24.84
N GLY A 323 1.58 5.49 23.71
CA GLY A 323 2.52 5.74 22.63
C GLY A 323 3.54 6.81 23.01
N ALA A 324 4.82 6.45 23.03
CA ALA A 324 5.89 7.31 23.54
C ALA A 324 7.21 7.10 22.79
N LEU A 325 8.03 8.14 22.75
CA LEU A 325 9.46 8.00 22.52
C LEU A 325 10.10 7.52 23.83
N TYR A 326 10.58 6.29 23.84
CA TYR A 326 11.27 5.71 24.98
C TYR A 326 12.77 5.97 24.89
N GLU A 327 13.35 6.64 25.87
CA GLU A 327 14.80 6.84 25.96
C GLU A 327 15.46 5.67 26.71
N LEU A 328 16.31 4.95 25.99
CA LEU A 328 17.09 3.83 26.51
C LEU A 328 18.24 4.33 27.40
N PRO A 329 18.83 3.48 28.26
CA PRO A 329 19.94 3.85 29.14
C PRO A 329 21.18 4.38 28.41
N ASP A 330 21.38 3.99 27.16
CA ASP A 330 22.45 4.45 26.26
C ASP A 330 22.07 5.72 25.47
N ARG A 331 20.94 6.35 25.82
CA ARG A 331 20.38 7.58 25.24
C ARG A 331 19.85 7.44 23.81
N HIS A 332 19.80 6.23 23.28
CA HIS A 332 19.08 5.97 22.04
C HIS A 332 17.57 6.02 22.27
N LEU A 333 16.82 6.43 21.25
CA LEU A 333 15.37 6.50 21.30
C LEU A 333 14.74 5.30 20.60
N GLN A 334 13.65 4.78 21.17
CA GLN A 334 12.75 3.82 20.52
C GLN A 334 11.34 4.37 20.48
N ASN A 335 10.73 4.40 19.30
CA ASN A 335 9.30 4.65 19.19
C ASN A 335 8.53 3.43 19.71
N SER A 336 7.81 3.62 20.82
CA SER A 336 7.30 2.52 21.64
C SER A 336 5.84 2.72 22.04
N VAL A 337 5.18 1.61 22.35
CA VAL A 337 3.87 1.58 23.00
C VAL A 337 4.01 0.80 24.30
N ILE A 338 3.69 1.45 25.41
CA ILE A 338 3.96 0.93 26.76
C ILE A 338 2.63 0.65 27.44
N ALA A 339 2.43 -0.56 27.96
CA ALA A 339 1.35 -0.85 28.89
C ALA A 339 1.55 -0.08 30.18
N TRP A 340 0.53 0.62 30.61
CA TRP A 340 0.53 1.41 31.83
C TRP A 340 -0.62 0.95 32.72
N ASP A 341 -0.27 0.43 33.90
CA ASP A 341 -1.24 -0.02 34.89
C ASP A 341 -1.54 1.11 35.89
N PRO A 342 -2.81 1.32 36.29
CA PRO A 342 -3.19 2.40 37.21
C PRO A 342 -2.61 2.27 38.63
N HIS A 343 -2.08 1.09 39.00
CA HIS A 343 -1.53 0.83 40.32
C HIS A 343 -0.01 0.59 40.28
N THR A 344 0.48 -0.12 39.26
CA THR A 344 1.90 -0.49 39.18
C THR A 344 2.73 0.35 38.21
N GLY A 345 2.10 1.23 37.42
CA GLY A 345 2.79 2.09 36.45
C GLY A 345 3.18 1.34 35.17
N PRO A 346 4.28 1.73 34.48
CA PRO A 346 4.65 1.17 33.19
C PRO A 346 5.11 -0.29 33.29
N GLY A 347 4.72 -1.11 32.31
CA GLY A 347 4.98 -2.54 32.23
C GLY A 347 5.52 -2.99 30.86
N GLN A 348 4.87 -3.98 30.25
CA GLN A 348 5.27 -4.51 28.93
C GLN A 348 5.31 -3.42 27.87
N ARG A 349 6.27 -3.52 26.95
CA ARG A 349 6.48 -2.53 25.90
C ARG A 349 6.66 -3.20 24.54
N TYR A 350 5.95 -2.67 23.54
CA TYR A 350 6.24 -2.88 22.13
C TYR A 350 7.15 -1.77 21.63
N ALA A 351 8.17 -2.11 20.85
CA ALA A 351 9.00 -1.13 20.14
C ALA A 351 8.84 -1.32 18.63
N LYS A 352 8.62 -0.22 17.92
CA LYS A 352 8.40 -0.18 16.46
C LYS A 352 9.55 -0.84 15.72
N GLN A 353 9.24 -1.78 14.84
CA GLN A 353 10.21 -2.56 14.06
C GLN A 353 10.52 -1.87 12.74
N GLN A 354 9.49 -1.40 12.03
CA GLN A 354 9.65 -0.72 10.75
C GLN A 354 9.77 0.79 10.94
N LEU A 355 11.01 1.27 11.04
CA LEU A 355 11.26 2.70 11.12
C LEU A 355 11.01 3.41 9.78
N VAL A 356 10.57 4.66 9.86
CA VAL A 356 10.34 5.55 8.72
C VAL A 356 11.68 6.13 8.26
N PRO A 357 12.12 5.85 7.02
CA PRO A 357 13.32 6.46 6.45
C PRO A 357 13.21 7.99 6.41
N PHE A 358 14.27 8.69 6.82
CA PHE A 358 14.37 10.15 6.94
C PHE A 358 13.45 10.80 8.00
N GLY A 359 12.54 10.04 8.62
CA GLY A 359 11.72 10.50 9.74
C GLY A 359 12.28 10.06 11.10
N GLU A 360 12.62 8.77 11.22
CA GLU A 360 13.07 8.16 12.48
C GLU A 360 14.55 7.75 12.45
N TYR A 361 15.12 7.61 11.25
CA TYR A 361 16.55 7.39 11.04
C TYR A 361 16.96 7.92 9.67
N VAL A 362 18.26 8.10 9.45
CA VAL A 362 18.80 8.63 8.19
C VAL A 362 19.50 7.54 7.39
N PRO A 363 18.87 7.01 6.32
CA PRO A 363 19.50 6.01 5.47
C PRO A 363 20.71 6.58 4.75
N ALA A 364 21.78 5.78 4.68
CA ALA A 364 23.03 6.17 3.99
C ALA A 364 23.52 7.58 4.41
N ARG A 365 23.47 7.88 5.72
CA ARG A 365 23.78 9.19 6.33
C ARG A 365 24.94 9.95 5.69
N LYS A 366 26.09 9.31 5.45
CA LYS A 366 27.25 9.93 4.78
C LYS A 366 26.96 10.51 3.40
N VAL A 367 26.05 9.89 2.65
CA VAL A 367 25.60 10.39 1.34
C VAL A 367 24.56 11.50 1.53
N ALA A 368 23.65 11.33 2.49
CA ALA A 368 22.64 12.33 2.80
C ALA A 368 23.29 13.65 3.27
N GLU A 369 24.31 13.60 4.12
CA GLU A 369 25.07 14.76 4.61
C GLU A 369 25.73 15.58 3.47
N LEU A 370 26.02 14.94 2.33
CA LEU A 370 26.57 15.63 1.15
C LEU A 370 25.53 16.44 0.38
N VAL A 371 24.25 16.13 0.55
CA VAL A 371 23.16 16.68 -0.26
C VAL A 371 22.12 17.46 0.56
N THR A 372 22.14 17.34 1.89
CA THR A 372 21.25 18.09 2.78
C THR A 372 22.03 18.81 3.90
N PRO A 373 21.77 20.10 4.12
CA PRO A 373 22.32 20.85 5.26
C PRO A 373 21.60 20.56 6.59
N PHE A 374 20.51 19.77 6.56
CA PHE A 374 19.61 19.53 7.70
C PHE A 374 20.04 18.37 8.60
N LEU A 375 21.12 17.67 8.26
CA LEU A 375 21.73 16.67 9.13
C LEU A 375 22.77 17.35 9.99
N ASP A 376 22.32 17.90 11.11
CA ASP A 376 23.21 18.38 12.15
C ASP A 376 23.69 17.22 13.05
N SER A 377 24.63 17.55 13.93
CA SER A 377 25.18 16.62 14.92
C SER A 377 24.16 16.17 15.98
N GLU A 378 22.98 16.76 16.03
CA GLU A 378 21.92 16.45 17.01
C GLU A 378 20.87 15.47 16.47
N THR A 379 20.90 15.16 15.16
CA THR A 379 20.01 14.18 14.54
C THR A 379 20.37 12.74 14.95
N VAL A 380 19.78 12.25 16.04
CA VAL A 380 19.97 10.89 16.56
C VAL A 380 19.04 9.88 15.87
N ASP A 381 19.61 8.81 15.33
CA ASP A 381 18.83 7.70 14.77
C ASP A 381 18.12 6.93 15.89
N MET A 382 16.83 6.69 15.71
CA MET A 382 16.07 5.75 16.55
C MET A 382 16.52 4.32 16.29
N VAL A 383 16.36 3.47 17.29
CA VAL A 383 16.71 2.04 17.22
C VAL A 383 15.42 1.23 17.01
N PRO A 384 15.37 0.31 16.03
CA PRO A 384 14.20 -0.53 15.83
C PRO A 384 14.00 -1.51 17.00
N GLY A 385 12.76 -1.93 17.20
CA GLY A 385 12.41 -3.01 18.10
C GLY A 385 12.95 -4.37 17.63
N ASP A 386 13.11 -5.29 18.57
CA ASP A 386 13.64 -6.65 18.35
C ASP A 386 12.56 -7.69 17.99
N GLY A 387 11.29 -7.25 17.90
CA GLY A 387 10.15 -8.14 17.66
C GLY A 387 9.48 -8.68 18.92
N ALA A 388 9.89 -8.26 20.13
CA ALA A 388 9.22 -8.66 21.37
C ALA A 388 7.84 -7.99 21.53
N ASN A 389 6.96 -8.65 22.32
CA ASN A 389 5.66 -8.13 22.73
C ASN A 389 4.76 -7.64 21.58
N GLN A 390 4.69 -8.38 20.48
CA GLN A 390 3.80 -8.05 19.36
C GLN A 390 2.34 -8.02 19.80
N ALA A 391 1.97 -8.84 20.80
CA ALA A 391 0.70 -8.77 21.52
C ALA A 391 0.89 -8.57 23.03
N ILE A 392 0.55 -7.37 23.51
CA ILE A 392 0.65 -6.97 24.91
C ILE A 392 -0.57 -7.49 25.69
N ALA A 393 -0.35 -8.13 26.83
CA ALA A 393 -1.44 -8.55 27.72
C ALA A 393 -1.86 -7.38 28.62
N ILE A 394 -3.05 -6.83 28.39
CA ILE A 394 -3.56 -5.65 29.11
C ILE A 394 -5.09 -5.69 29.14
N ALA A 395 -5.71 -5.17 30.21
CA ALA A 395 -7.18 -5.17 30.37
C ALA A 395 -7.83 -6.57 30.14
N GLY A 396 -7.17 -7.63 30.62
CA GLY A 396 -7.60 -9.02 30.42
C GLY A 396 -7.75 -9.42 28.95
N THR A 397 -6.94 -8.85 28.06
CA THR A 397 -6.98 -9.03 26.60
C THR A 397 -5.57 -9.06 26.04
N LYS A 398 -5.33 -9.82 24.97
CA LYS A 398 -4.12 -9.71 24.15
C LYS A 398 -4.32 -8.66 23.06
N VAL A 399 -3.66 -7.51 23.19
CA VAL A 399 -3.75 -6.39 22.24
C VAL A 399 -2.52 -6.39 21.34
N GLY A 400 -2.74 -6.62 20.05
CA GLY A 400 -1.71 -6.59 19.03
C GLY A 400 -1.36 -5.17 18.61
N VAL A 401 -0.08 -4.83 18.54
CA VAL A 401 0.38 -3.47 18.28
C VAL A 401 1.18 -3.41 16.98
N PHE A 402 0.86 -2.44 16.13
CA PHE A 402 1.74 -2.00 15.05
C PHE A 402 1.57 -0.49 14.86
N VAL A 403 2.67 0.22 14.72
CA VAL A 403 2.74 1.67 14.86
C VAL A 403 2.86 2.33 13.49
N CYS A 404 1.91 3.21 13.18
CA CYS A 404 1.99 4.16 12.07
C CYS A 404 2.33 3.52 10.70
N TYR A 405 3.56 3.71 10.22
CA TYR A 405 4.07 3.22 8.94
C TYR A 405 3.98 1.69 8.79
N GLU A 406 3.98 0.96 9.91
CA GLU A 406 3.87 -0.50 9.96
C GLU A 406 2.56 -1.05 9.40
N ALA A 407 1.48 -0.25 9.37
CA ALA A 407 0.20 -0.64 8.78
C ALA A 407 0.32 -1.04 7.29
N ALA A 408 1.31 -0.47 6.60
CA ALA A 408 1.58 -0.73 5.19
C ALA A 408 2.31 -2.07 4.95
N PHE A 409 2.87 -2.68 6.00
CA PHE A 409 3.65 -3.93 5.94
C PHE A 409 2.81 -5.12 6.39
N ASP A 410 3.09 -6.29 5.84
CA ASP A 410 2.30 -7.51 6.09
C ASP A 410 2.67 -8.19 7.40
N TYR A 411 3.91 -8.03 7.86
CA TYR A 411 4.43 -8.78 9.01
C TYR A 411 3.99 -8.26 10.39
N PRO A 412 3.89 -6.95 10.69
CA PRO A 412 3.61 -6.50 12.06
C PRO A 412 2.27 -6.98 12.58
N ALA A 413 1.19 -6.81 11.80
CA ALA A 413 -0.14 -7.27 12.18
C ALA A 413 -0.24 -8.80 12.24
N ARG A 414 0.40 -9.50 11.28
CA ARG A 414 0.45 -10.98 11.27
C ARG A 414 1.18 -11.53 12.50
N ASP A 415 2.31 -10.94 12.85
CA ASP A 415 3.14 -11.43 13.95
C ASP A 415 2.46 -11.13 15.29
N ALA A 416 1.74 -10.01 15.42
CA ALA A 416 0.86 -9.74 16.56
C ALA A 416 -0.27 -10.78 16.70
N VAL A 417 -0.95 -11.14 15.61
CA VAL A 417 -2.00 -12.19 15.64
C VAL A 417 -1.41 -13.55 15.98
N ARG A 418 -0.21 -13.86 15.47
CA ARG A 418 0.53 -15.08 15.82
C ARG A 418 0.93 -15.12 17.30
N ASP A 419 1.19 -13.96 17.89
CA ASP A 419 1.45 -13.78 19.34
C ASP A 419 0.16 -13.75 20.18
N GLY A 420 -0.99 -14.05 19.56
CA GLY A 420 -2.27 -14.25 20.23
C GLY A 420 -3.15 -13.02 20.32
N ALA A 421 -2.88 -11.96 19.55
CA ALA A 421 -3.72 -10.76 19.55
C ALA A 421 -5.20 -11.08 19.27
N GLU A 422 -6.09 -10.52 20.08
CA GLU A 422 -7.55 -10.62 20.01
C GLU A 422 -8.20 -9.39 19.38
N VAL A 423 -7.48 -8.27 19.44
CA VAL A 423 -7.75 -6.98 18.81
C VAL A 423 -6.43 -6.37 18.38
N LEU A 424 -6.45 -5.52 17.37
CA LEU A 424 -5.29 -4.79 16.87
C LEU A 424 -5.43 -3.30 17.17
N VAL A 425 -4.32 -2.63 17.50
CA VAL A 425 -4.26 -1.18 17.70
C VAL A 425 -3.17 -0.56 16.84
N VAL A 426 -3.44 0.64 16.35
CA VAL A 426 -2.54 1.43 15.49
C VAL A 426 -2.35 2.83 16.05
N PRO A 427 -1.46 3.02 17.03
CA PRO A 427 -1.00 4.34 17.40
C PRO A 427 -0.27 4.97 16.21
N THR A 428 -0.61 6.21 15.89
CA THR A 428 0.01 6.92 14.78
C THR A 428 0.10 8.42 15.02
N ASN A 429 1.20 9.01 14.57
CA ASN A 429 1.40 10.44 14.54
C ASN A 429 1.30 10.86 13.09
N ASN A 430 0.11 11.31 12.69
CA ASN A 430 -0.12 11.80 11.34
C ASN A 430 0.16 13.31 11.20
N ALA A 431 0.55 13.99 12.28
CA ALA A 431 0.73 15.44 12.30
C ALA A 431 1.84 15.90 11.35
N TRP A 432 2.80 15.03 11.03
CA TRP A 432 3.84 15.29 10.05
C TRP A 432 3.33 15.57 8.64
N TYR A 433 2.13 15.12 8.30
CA TYR A 433 1.69 15.00 6.91
C TYR A 433 0.59 16.00 6.53
N GLY A 434 0.30 16.97 7.40
CA GLY A 434 -0.73 17.99 7.20
C GLY A 434 -2.13 17.45 6.96
N GLU A 435 -3.06 18.36 6.61
CA GLU A 435 -4.43 18.04 6.18
C GLU A 435 -4.46 17.35 4.81
N SER A 436 -3.75 16.23 4.68
CA SER A 436 -3.56 15.49 3.43
C SER A 436 -4.26 14.12 3.42
N GLU A 437 -4.23 13.45 2.27
CA GLU A 437 -4.83 12.13 2.09
C GLU A 437 -4.07 11.02 2.85
N MET A 438 -2.89 11.29 3.42
CA MET A 438 -2.04 10.28 4.06
C MET A 438 -2.77 9.51 5.17
N SER A 439 -3.43 10.22 6.09
CA SER A 439 -4.14 9.57 7.21
C SER A 439 -5.29 8.68 6.71
N LEU A 440 -5.99 9.11 5.64
CA LEU A 440 -7.07 8.33 5.01
C LEU A 440 -6.53 7.12 4.24
N GLN A 441 -5.36 7.26 3.61
CA GLN A 441 -4.64 6.15 2.97
C GLN A 441 -4.17 5.12 4.02
N GLN A 442 -3.68 5.55 5.17
CA GLN A 442 -3.29 4.66 6.28
C GLN A 442 -4.51 3.98 6.93
N LEU A 443 -5.64 4.68 7.08
CA LEU A 443 -6.89 4.08 7.53
C LEU A 443 -7.35 2.99 6.55
N ALA A 444 -7.23 3.21 5.23
CA ALA A 444 -7.52 2.18 4.23
C ALA A 444 -6.63 0.93 4.37
N MET A 445 -5.35 1.10 4.72
CA MET A 445 -4.46 -0.03 5.03
C MET A 445 -4.94 -0.78 6.28
N SER A 446 -5.30 -0.05 7.33
CA SER A 446 -5.81 -0.62 8.59
C SER A 446 -7.11 -1.42 8.37
N ARG A 447 -8.00 -0.94 7.48
CA ARG A 447 -9.20 -1.68 7.05
C ARG A 447 -8.88 -2.99 6.34
N LEU A 448 -7.84 -3.00 5.49
CA LEU A 448 -7.36 -4.24 4.89
C LEU A 448 -6.85 -5.21 5.97
N ARG A 449 -6.05 -4.73 6.93
CA ARG A 449 -5.50 -5.56 8.03
C ARG A 449 -6.59 -6.15 8.91
N ALA A 450 -7.67 -5.42 9.15
CA ALA A 450 -8.83 -5.92 9.90
C ALA A 450 -9.40 -7.19 9.26
N VAL A 451 -9.61 -7.18 7.94
CA VAL A 451 -10.16 -8.32 7.18
C VAL A 451 -9.15 -9.44 7.01
N GLU A 452 -7.90 -9.09 6.75
CA GLU A 452 -6.81 -10.04 6.58
C GLU A 452 -6.61 -10.93 7.80
N HIS A 453 -6.72 -10.34 8.99
CA HIS A 453 -6.50 -11.02 10.27
C HIS A 453 -7.80 -11.38 11.00
N GLY A 454 -8.96 -10.97 10.47
CA GLY A 454 -10.26 -11.17 11.12
C GLY A 454 -10.30 -10.58 12.53
N ARG A 455 -9.71 -9.39 12.71
CA ARG A 455 -9.62 -8.66 13.99
C ARG A 455 -10.22 -7.27 13.84
N ALA A 456 -10.82 -6.75 14.90
CA ALA A 456 -11.09 -5.33 14.96
C ALA A 456 -9.77 -4.56 15.05
N VAL A 457 -9.71 -3.37 14.45
CA VAL A 457 -8.54 -2.49 14.46
C VAL A 457 -8.94 -1.14 15.03
N VAL A 458 -8.24 -0.67 16.05
CA VAL A 458 -8.45 0.67 16.63
C VAL A 458 -7.26 1.57 16.27
N VAL A 459 -7.51 2.59 15.47
CA VAL A 459 -6.50 3.59 15.06
C VAL A 459 -6.57 4.76 16.04
N SER A 460 -5.44 5.13 16.65
CA SER A 460 -5.32 6.29 17.55
C SER A 460 -4.32 7.26 16.96
N ALA A 461 -4.82 8.36 16.41
CA ALA A 461 -4.02 9.37 15.73
C ALA A 461 -3.76 10.59 16.61
N VAL A 462 -2.62 11.27 16.44
CA VAL A 462 -2.36 12.57 17.09
C VAL A 462 -3.27 13.67 16.53
N SER A 463 -3.28 13.83 15.21
CA SER A 463 -4.10 14.81 14.46
C SER A 463 -4.69 14.25 13.16
N GLY A 464 -4.48 12.96 12.90
CA GLY A 464 -5.11 12.25 11.80
C GLY A 464 -6.52 11.77 12.15
N VAL A 465 -7.07 10.87 11.34
CA VAL A 465 -8.33 10.18 11.66
C VAL A 465 -8.07 9.04 12.64
N SER A 466 -8.54 9.19 13.87
CA SER A 466 -8.73 8.08 14.79
C SER A 466 -10.01 7.33 14.41
N ALA A 467 -10.02 6.00 14.51
CA ALA A 467 -11.15 5.21 14.05
C ALA A 467 -11.24 3.83 14.73
N VAL A 468 -12.46 3.31 14.84
CA VAL A 468 -12.71 1.90 15.17
C VAL A 468 -13.18 1.16 13.92
N VAL A 469 -12.40 0.17 13.51
CA VAL A 469 -12.65 -0.66 12.33
C VAL A 469 -13.06 -2.07 12.75
N ALA A 470 -14.20 -2.54 12.26
CA ALA A 470 -14.70 -3.87 12.53
C ALA A 470 -13.90 -4.95 11.75
N PRO A 471 -14.00 -6.24 12.12
CA PRO A 471 -13.26 -7.33 11.46
C PRO A 471 -13.53 -7.50 9.95
N ASP A 472 -14.61 -6.93 9.43
CA ASP A 472 -14.94 -6.92 7.99
C ASP A 472 -14.43 -5.68 7.25
N GLY A 473 -13.65 -4.82 7.93
CA GLY A 473 -13.08 -3.61 7.36
C GLY A 473 -14.05 -2.41 7.39
N THR A 474 -15.24 -2.54 7.98
CA THR A 474 -16.18 -1.44 8.15
C THR A 474 -15.67 -0.46 9.21
N VAL A 475 -15.63 0.84 8.88
CA VAL A 475 -15.37 1.89 9.88
C VAL A 475 -16.66 2.14 10.65
N THR A 476 -16.65 1.81 11.95
CA THR A 476 -17.84 1.94 12.82
C THR A 476 -17.96 3.34 13.41
N SER A 477 -16.84 4.02 13.62
CA SER A 477 -16.77 5.38 14.12
C SER A 477 -15.39 5.97 13.82
N SER A 478 -15.31 7.29 13.68
CA SER A 478 -14.07 8.02 13.39
C SER A 478 -14.15 9.48 13.81
N THR A 479 -13.00 10.06 14.15
CA THR A 479 -12.82 11.49 14.42
C THR A 479 -12.55 12.30 13.14
N GLY A 480 -12.49 13.63 13.26
CA GLY A 480 -12.05 14.52 12.19
C GLY A 480 -10.52 14.69 12.14
N LEU A 481 -10.00 15.10 10.99
CA LEU A 481 -8.61 15.54 10.84
C LEU A 481 -8.37 16.85 11.60
N PHE A 482 -7.20 16.98 12.23
CA PHE A 482 -6.72 18.18 12.95
C PHE A 482 -7.70 18.72 13.99
N THR A 483 -8.39 17.82 14.67
CA THR A 483 -9.28 18.12 15.79
C THR A 483 -8.76 17.52 17.09
N ALA A 484 -9.03 18.19 18.22
CA ALA A 484 -8.89 17.57 19.52
C ALA A 484 -10.20 16.83 19.82
N ASP A 485 -10.13 15.51 19.97
CA ASP A 485 -11.30 14.64 20.09
C ASP A 485 -10.95 13.33 20.82
N SER A 486 -11.95 12.59 21.23
CA SER A 486 -11.80 11.27 21.86
C SER A 486 -12.86 10.32 21.35
N LEU A 487 -12.45 9.10 20.97
CA LEU A 487 -13.36 8.09 20.44
C LEU A 487 -13.45 6.92 21.41
N VAL A 488 -14.67 6.61 21.88
CA VAL A 488 -14.94 5.44 22.71
C VAL A 488 -15.75 4.43 21.91
N GLY A 489 -15.17 3.27 21.61
CA GLY A 489 -15.80 2.25 20.78
C GLY A 489 -15.68 0.87 21.38
N ARG A 490 -16.72 0.05 21.14
CA ARG A 490 -16.72 -1.35 21.54
C ARG A 490 -16.22 -2.24 20.41
N VAL A 491 -15.29 -3.13 20.72
CA VAL A 491 -14.67 -4.04 19.77
C VAL A 491 -14.88 -5.51 20.16
N PRO A 492 -15.19 -6.39 19.20
CA PRO A 492 -15.28 -7.82 19.44
C PRO A 492 -13.88 -8.43 19.62
N LEU A 493 -13.70 -9.24 20.66
CA LEU A 493 -12.49 -10.04 20.84
C LEU A 493 -12.60 -11.34 20.05
N ARG A 494 -11.59 -11.62 19.22
CA ARG A 494 -11.60 -12.75 18.28
C ARG A 494 -10.27 -13.49 18.33
N THR A 495 -10.32 -14.81 18.35
CA THR A 495 -9.13 -15.68 18.41
C THR A 495 -8.95 -16.53 17.15
N GLN A 496 -10.02 -16.73 16.37
CA GLN A 496 -9.97 -17.51 15.13
C GLN A 496 -8.98 -16.92 14.12
N THR A 497 -8.13 -17.78 13.54
CA THR A 497 -7.19 -17.39 12.48
C THR A 497 -7.82 -17.51 11.11
N THR A 498 -7.54 -16.53 10.25
CA THR A 498 -7.95 -16.57 8.83
C THR A 498 -7.09 -17.56 8.05
N LEU A 499 -7.44 -17.84 6.80
CA LEU A 499 -6.55 -18.63 5.94
C LEU A 499 -5.31 -17.80 5.55
N SER A 500 -5.43 -16.48 5.47
CA SER A 500 -4.30 -15.58 5.28
C SER A 500 -3.27 -15.72 6.40
N ASP A 501 -3.71 -15.75 7.66
CA ASP A 501 -2.82 -15.96 8.82
C ASP A 501 -2.06 -17.29 8.73
N ARG A 502 -2.72 -18.34 8.26
CA ARG A 502 -2.14 -19.69 8.13
C ARG A 502 -1.15 -19.78 6.98
N LEU A 503 -1.44 -19.12 5.85
CA LEU A 503 -0.52 -19.06 4.71
C LEU A 503 0.66 -18.12 5.00
N GLY A 504 0.41 -17.02 5.71
CA GLY A 504 1.40 -15.99 6.01
C GLY A 504 2.13 -15.50 4.75
N ALA A 505 3.45 -15.38 4.84
CA ALA A 505 4.30 -14.91 3.74
C ALA A 505 4.32 -15.88 2.53
N TRP A 506 3.85 -17.13 2.65
CA TRP A 506 3.88 -18.08 1.54
C TRP A 506 3.01 -17.67 0.37
N THR A 507 1.95 -16.89 0.58
CA THR A 507 1.16 -16.34 -0.53
C THR A 507 2.03 -15.43 -1.40
N GLU A 508 2.73 -14.48 -0.78
CA GLU A 508 3.63 -13.57 -1.49
C GLU A 508 4.76 -14.33 -2.20
N TYR A 509 5.44 -15.25 -1.49
CA TYR A 509 6.53 -16.05 -2.07
C TYR A 509 6.07 -16.94 -3.22
N GLY A 510 4.89 -17.55 -3.11
CA GLY A 510 4.30 -18.35 -4.17
C GLY A 510 4.01 -17.53 -5.43
N LEU A 511 3.42 -16.34 -5.28
CA LEU A 511 3.15 -15.44 -6.40
C LEU A 511 4.44 -14.95 -7.07
N LEU A 512 5.46 -14.60 -6.28
CA LEU A 512 6.78 -14.22 -6.77
C LEU A 512 7.45 -15.35 -7.55
N ALA A 513 7.45 -16.57 -7.01
CA ALA A 513 8.02 -17.74 -7.67
C ALA A 513 7.33 -18.05 -9.01
N LEU A 514 5.99 -17.96 -9.05
CA LEU A 514 5.23 -18.10 -10.28
C LEU A 514 5.57 -17.01 -11.30
N ALA A 515 5.67 -15.75 -10.88
CA ALA A 515 6.05 -14.66 -11.78
C ALA A 515 7.44 -14.88 -12.41
N ILE A 516 8.43 -15.31 -11.61
CA ILE A 516 9.77 -15.65 -12.09
C ILE A 516 9.72 -16.79 -13.11
N ALA A 517 8.99 -17.87 -12.80
CA ALA A 517 8.82 -19.00 -13.70
C ALA A 517 8.16 -18.58 -15.03
N GLY A 518 7.14 -17.73 -14.97
CA GLY A 518 6.49 -17.14 -16.14
C GLY A 518 7.47 -16.34 -17.00
N VAL A 519 8.23 -15.43 -16.38
CA VAL A 519 9.25 -14.63 -17.07
C VAL A 519 10.30 -15.53 -17.75
N ALA A 520 10.83 -16.53 -17.05
CA ALA A 520 11.79 -17.48 -17.60
C ALA A 520 11.21 -18.26 -18.79
N GLY A 521 9.99 -18.79 -18.66
CA GLY A 521 9.29 -19.49 -19.74
C GLY A 521 9.05 -18.60 -20.97
N GLY A 522 8.65 -17.34 -20.75
CA GLY A 522 8.46 -16.34 -21.81
C GLY A 522 9.76 -16.01 -22.56
N LEU A 523 10.89 -15.92 -21.85
CA LEU A 523 12.21 -15.73 -22.43
C LEU A 523 12.65 -16.93 -23.27
N VAL A 524 12.49 -18.16 -22.76
CA VAL A 524 12.83 -19.39 -23.50
C VAL A 524 12.04 -19.47 -24.81
N LEU A 525 10.73 -19.22 -24.79
CA LEU A 525 9.90 -19.21 -26.00
C LEU A 525 10.35 -18.13 -27.00
N ARG A 526 10.77 -16.96 -26.51
CA ARG A 526 11.32 -15.88 -27.34
C ARG A 526 12.63 -16.30 -28.02
N PHE A 527 13.52 -17.02 -27.33
CA PHE A 527 14.77 -17.48 -27.93
C PHE A 527 14.55 -18.61 -28.93
N ARG A 528 13.64 -19.55 -28.64
CA ARG A 528 13.29 -20.65 -29.55
C ARG A 528 12.68 -20.14 -30.86
N THR A 529 11.74 -19.21 -30.78
CA THR A 529 11.12 -18.58 -31.96
C THR A 529 12.13 -17.82 -32.81
N ARG A 530 13.06 -17.07 -32.19
CA ARG A 530 14.15 -16.38 -32.92
C ARG A 530 15.10 -17.33 -33.63
N ARG A 531 15.51 -18.43 -32.99
CA ARG A 531 16.38 -19.45 -33.60
C ARG A 531 15.69 -20.14 -34.78
N ALA A 532 14.40 -20.48 -34.64
CA ALA A 532 13.63 -21.09 -35.72
C ALA A 532 13.53 -20.17 -36.94
N SER A 533 13.27 -18.86 -36.74
CA SER A 533 13.22 -17.89 -37.84
C SER A 533 14.59 -17.64 -38.50
N ALA A 534 15.69 -17.79 -37.77
CA ALA A 534 17.04 -17.66 -38.31
C ALA A 534 17.46 -18.89 -39.14
N GLY A 535 17.07 -20.10 -38.71
CA GLY A 535 17.33 -21.34 -39.47
C GLY A 535 16.59 -21.37 -40.81
N THR A 536 15.32 -20.95 -40.84
CA THR A 536 14.53 -20.89 -42.08
C THR A 536 14.99 -19.83 -43.08
N ALA A 537 15.76 -18.82 -42.65
CA ALA A 537 16.32 -17.80 -43.55
C ALA A 537 17.66 -18.25 -44.18
N GLY A 538 18.33 -19.24 -43.59
CA GLY A 538 19.52 -19.87 -44.16
C GLY A 538 19.18 -20.87 -45.27
N ASP A 539 18.12 -21.67 -45.10
CA ASP A 539 17.67 -22.66 -46.09
C ASP A 539 17.01 -22.07 -47.35
N THR A 540 16.75 -20.75 -47.39
CA THR A 540 16.22 -20.06 -48.59
C THR A 540 17.30 -19.29 -49.36
N ALA A 541 18.56 -19.40 -48.95
CA ALA A 541 19.70 -18.72 -49.56
C ALA A 541 20.68 -19.66 -50.28
N ASP A 542 20.41 -20.96 -50.27
CA ASP A 542 20.99 -21.98 -51.15
C ASP A 542 19.95 -22.39 -52.20
#